data_AF-A0A0D3G3W5-F1
#
_entry.id   AF-A0A0D3G3W5-F1
#
_cell.length_a   1.000
_cell.length_b   1.000
_cell.length_c   1.000
_cell.angle_alpha   90.00
_cell.angle_beta   90.00
_cell.angle_gamma   90.00
#
_symmetry.space_group_name_H-M   'P 1'
#
loop_
_entity.id
_entity.type
_entity.pdbx_description
1 polymer ?
#
loop_
_entity_poly.entity_id
_entity_poly.type
_entity_poly.pdbx_seq_one_letter_code
_entity_poly.pdbx_strand_id
1 'polypeptide(L)'
;MVREPCRVASPSPPLHNYSSEQPSKQAAASSPIMAAAMARRQQAHFLIVTYPSQGHVTPARHLARRLVHGAGARATVCVPVSAFRKMFPADDGEVVVEEEGGAVAYAAYSDGYDGGFDRAVDDHTRYMAQLSTVGARTVAGVLRRLRGEGRPVTCAVYTLLLPWVAGVARDHGVGAVAVFWIQPTTALAAYYHYFRGGRDAVVAAAASGDASAEVNLLPGLPPLRVRDIPSFLAITSDDDPFAFVLSEFAELIDTLERGGGGGGELPTYVLANTFDAMERDALACVGAAMSEAVAGRAAAWREEARVAVARGGASERNLSEFVRRFVPK
;
A
#
# COMPACT_ATOMS: atom_id res chain seq x y z
N MET A 1 58.77 -7.29 -49.56
CA MET A 1 58.50 -5.93 -50.08
C MET A 1 58.30 -5.03 -48.87
N VAL A 2 59.36 -4.44 -48.31
CA VAL A 2 59.95 -3.13 -48.69
C VAL A 2 58.97 -2.00 -48.31
N ARG A 3 59.28 -0.98 -47.52
CA ARG A 3 60.45 -0.59 -46.70
C ARG A 3 59.93 0.53 -45.78
N GLU A 4 60.42 0.51 -44.55
CA GLU A 4 60.58 1.60 -43.56
C GLU A 4 61.22 2.90 -44.15
N PRO A 5 61.38 4.07 -43.45
CA PRO A 5 61.96 4.09 -42.08
C PRO A 5 61.75 5.30 -41.12
N CYS A 6 62.13 5.02 -39.85
CA CYS A 6 62.98 5.77 -38.88
C CYS A 6 62.59 7.11 -38.24
N ARG A 7 62.67 7.15 -36.89
CA ARG A 7 63.80 7.59 -36.01
C ARG A 7 63.39 7.34 -34.52
N VAL A 8 64.01 6.53 -33.63
CA VAL A 8 65.37 6.47 -32.99
C VAL A 8 65.65 7.72 -32.12
N ALA A 9 66.10 7.76 -30.84
CA ALA A 9 66.38 6.82 -29.73
C ALA A 9 66.53 7.64 -28.40
N SER A 10 66.58 6.93 -27.26
CA SER A 10 66.69 7.30 -25.82
C SER A 10 67.91 8.16 -25.41
N PRO A 11 68.02 8.64 -24.12
CA PRO A 11 68.54 7.80 -23.02
C PRO A 11 67.95 8.06 -21.60
N SER A 12 68.10 7.10 -20.68
CA SER A 12 68.07 7.25 -19.20
C SER A 12 69.51 7.53 -18.67
N PRO A 13 69.86 7.73 -17.36
CA PRO A 13 69.11 7.70 -16.07
C PRO A 13 69.48 8.95 -15.16
N PRO A 14 69.48 9.01 -13.78
CA PRO A 14 69.87 8.02 -12.76
C PRO A 14 68.87 7.76 -11.62
N LEU A 15 69.16 6.67 -10.90
CA LEU A 15 68.60 6.22 -9.63
C LEU A 15 68.92 7.21 -8.49
N HIS A 16 67.90 7.54 -7.69
CA HIS A 16 68.10 7.95 -6.29
C HIS A 16 67.29 7.06 -5.35
N ASN A 17 68.02 6.46 -4.42
CA ASN A 17 67.55 5.74 -3.23
C ASN A 17 66.94 6.69 -2.19
N TYR A 18 66.28 6.06 -1.21
CA TYR A 18 65.65 6.59 0.03
C TYR A 18 64.20 7.04 -0.19
N SER A 19 63.20 6.59 0.56
CA SER A 19 63.19 5.94 1.87
C SER A 19 61.90 5.13 2.03
N SER A 20 61.99 4.10 2.87
CA SER A 20 60.87 3.28 3.35
C SER A 20 59.82 4.12 4.08
N GLU A 21 58.61 4.20 3.53
CA GLU A 21 57.40 4.47 4.32
C GLU A 21 56.29 3.51 3.90
N GLN A 22 56.03 2.54 4.77
CA GLN A 22 54.79 1.76 4.75
C GLN A 22 53.63 2.74 5.00
N PRO A 23 52.54 2.73 4.19
CA PRO A 23 51.33 3.43 4.59
C PRO A 23 50.72 2.71 5.78
N SER A 24 50.71 3.42 6.90
CA SER A 24 50.12 3.02 8.16
C SER A 24 48.67 2.55 7.99
N LYS A 25 48.36 1.42 8.59
CA LYS A 25 47.00 0.92 8.83
C LYS A 25 46.29 1.84 9.84
N GLN A 26 45.90 3.06 9.46
CA GLN A 26 44.92 3.88 10.21
C GLN A 26 44.66 5.23 9.51
N ALA A 27 43.99 5.22 8.36
CA ALA A 27 43.33 6.42 7.81
C ALA A 27 42.31 6.03 6.73
N ALA A 28 41.38 5.13 7.07
CA ALA A 28 40.21 4.86 6.23
C ALA A 28 38.95 4.89 7.10
N ALA A 29 38.78 5.98 7.85
CA ALA A 29 37.55 6.27 8.56
C ALA A 29 36.95 7.56 7.97
N SER A 30 35.75 7.39 7.39
CA SER A 30 34.72 8.42 7.21
C SER A 30 35.10 9.68 6.42
N SER A 31 35.08 9.58 5.09
CA SER A 31 34.91 10.77 4.25
C SER A 31 33.52 11.39 4.49
N PRO A 32 33.40 12.70 4.75
CA PRO A 32 32.10 13.37 4.92
C PRO A 32 31.20 13.26 3.69
N ILE A 33 31.77 12.97 2.52
CA ILE A 33 31.02 12.69 1.28
C ILE A 33 30.33 11.31 1.36
N MET A 34 30.98 10.30 1.95
CA MET A 34 30.38 8.98 2.21
C MET A 34 29.37 9.04 3.35
N ALA A 35 29.62 9.82 4.40
CA ALA A 35 28.65 10.06 5.48
C ALA A 35 27.43 10.86 4.99
N ALA A 36 27.61 11.85 4.11
CA ALA A 36 26.53 12.59 3.47
C ALA A 36 25.79 11.78 2.39
N ALA A 37 26.49 10.87 1.69
CA ALA A 37 25.88 9.92 0.75
C ALA A 37 25.12 8.79 1.48
N MET A 38 25.59 8.36 2.65
CA MET A 38 24.86 7.48 3.55
C MET A 38 23.68 8.20 4.22
N ALA A 39 23.82 9.49 4.55
CA ALA A 39 22.74 10.33 5.08
C ALA A 39 21.68 10.72 4.02
N ARG A 40 21.94 10.49 2.72
CA ARG A 40 21.01 10.80 1.62
C ARG A 40 20.24 9.63 1.04
N ARG A 41 20.43 8.41 1.54
CA ARG A 41 19.44 7.34 1.33
C ARG A 41 18.36 7.47 2.39
N GLN A 42 17.36 8.33 2.15
CA GLN A 42 16.15 8.31 2.98
C GLN A 42 15.52 6.93 2.84
N GLN A 43 15.71 6.09 3.86
CA GLN A 43 15.10 4.78 3.94
C GLN A 43 13.59 4.96 3.82
N ALA A 44 12.98 4.26 2.86
CA ALA A 44 11.53 4.27 2.66
C ALA A 44 10.81 4.05 3.99
N HIS A 45 9.78 4.83 4.27
CA HIS A 45 8.98 4.67 5.46
C HIS A 45 7.49 4.60 5.09
N PHE A 46 6.91 3.43 5.33
CA PHE A 46 5.51 3.14 5.12
C PHE A 46 4.71 3.37 6.41
N LEU A 47 3.65 4.17 6.33
CA LEU A 47 2.62 4.22 7.37
C LEU A 47 1.41 3.46 6.88
N ILE A 48 1.03 2.37 7.55
CA ILE A 48 -0.09 1.50 7.15
C ILE A 48 -1.26 1.72 8.11
N VAL A 49 -2.25 2.52 7.71
CA VAL A 49 -3.42 2.87 8.52
C VAL A 49 -4.54 1.83 8.32
N THR A 50 -5.12 1.31 9.40
CA THR A 50 -6.08 0.20 9.34
C THR A 50 -7.45 0.53 9.94
N TYR A 51 -8.53 0.05 9.34
CA TYR A 51 -9.84 -0.01 9.99
C TYR A 51 -9.81 -1.00 11.18
N PRO A 52 -10.57 -0.80 12.29
CA PRO A 52 -10.46 -1.62 13.50
C PRO A 52 -11.16 -2.98 13.40
N SER A 53 -10.85 -3.75 12.36
CA SER A 53 -11.28 -5.13 12.24
C SER A 53 -10.07 -6.04 12.00
N GLN A 54 -10.12 -7.27 12.53
CA GLN A 54 -9.01 -8.21 12.40
C GLN A 54 -8.68 -8.55 10.95
N GLY A 55 -9.68 -8.55 10.08
CA GLY A 55 -9.54 -8.74 8.63
C GLY A 55 -8.70 -7.64 7.96
N HIS A 56 -8.54 -6.47 8.59
CA HIS A 56 -7.70 -5.38 8.09
C HIS A 56 -6.34 -5.35 8.80
N VAL A 57 -6.34 -5.47 10.13
CA VAL A 57 -5.12 -5.39 10.95
C VAL A 57 -4.15 -6.54 10.62
N THR A 58 -4.64 -7.78 10.49
CA THR A 58 -3.76 -8.93 10.29
C THR A 58 -3.02 -8.87 8.94
N PRO A 59 -3.69 -8.65 7.80
CA PRO A 59 -2.99 -8.46 6.53
C PRO A 59 -2.03 -7.26 6.54
N ALA A 60 -2.40 -6.14 7.18
CA ALA A 60 -1.53 -4.98 7.29
C ALA A 60 -0.21 -5.29 8.03
N ARG A 61 -0.27 -6.07 9.12
CA ARG A 61 0.93 -6.56 9.82
C ARG A 61 1.78 -7.47 8.95
N HIS A 62 1.15 -8.34 8.17
CA HIS A 62 1.87 -9.20 7.23
C HIS A 62 2.59 -8.37 6.16
N LEU A 63 1.90 -7.38 5.58
CA LEU A 63 2.49 -6.44 4.63
C LEU A 63 3.68 -5.68 5.24
N ALA A 64 3.54 -5.15 6.47
CA ALA A 64 4.59 -4.44 7.16
C ALA A 64 5.88 -5.28 7.30
N ARG A 65 5.75 -6.52 7.76
CA ARG A 65 6.88 -7.46 7.87
C ARG A 65 7.53 -7.73 6.53
N ARG A 66 6.74 -7.88 5.46
CA ARG A 66 7.30 -8.10 4.11
C ARG A 66 8.03 -6.88 3.57
N LEU A 67 7.53 -5.68 3.83
CA LEU A 67 8.23 -4.44 3.47
C LEU A 67 9.57 -4.32 4.19
N VAL A 68 9.62 -4.67 5.47
CA VAL A 68 10.83 -4.62 6.28
C VAL A 68 11.83 -5.68 5.85
N HIS A 69 11.44 -6.96 5.85
CA HIS A 69 12.36 -8.07 5.61
C HIS A 69 12.69 -8.28 4.14
N GLY A 70 11.76 -7.99 3.24
CA GLY A 70 11.93 -8.19 1.79
C GLY A 70 12.53 -6.98 1.08
N ALA A 71 12.19 -5.77 1.50
CA ALA A 71 12.60 -4.54 0.80
C ALA A 71 13.52 -3.61 1.62
N GLY A 72 13.80 -3.93 2.89
CA GLY A 72 14.63 -3.11 3.76
C GLY A 72 14.00 -1.75 4.10
N ALA A 73 12.68 -1.63 3.97
CA ALA A 73 11.94 -0.41 4.32
C ALA A 73 11.66 -0.34 5.83
N ARG A 74 11.32 0.85 6.32
CA ARG A 74 10.65 1.03 7.62
C ARG A 74 9.15 0.88 7.42
N ALA A 75 8.47 0.27 8.38
CA ALA A 75 7.02 0.19 8.38
C ALA A 75 6.48 0.50 9.78
N THR A 76 5.51 1.41 9.84
CA THR A 76 4.70 1.70 11.02
C THR A 76 3.26 1.31 10.73
N VAL A 77 2.71 0.35 11.49
CA VAL A 77 1.29 -0.01 11.41
C VAL A 77 0.51 0.90 12.35
N CYS A 78 -0.40 1.69 11.80
CA CYS A 78 -1.20 2.65 12.54
C CYS A 78 -2.62 2.12 12.71
N VAL A 79 -2.99 1.79 13.95
CA VAL A 79 -4.27 1.15 14.28
C VAL A 79 -5.09 2.03 15.23
N PRO A 80 -6.42 1.87 15.30
CA PRO A 80 -7.24 2.59 16.28
C PRO A 80 -6.80 2.30 17.71
N VAL A 81 -6.90 3.28 18.60
CA VAL A 81 -6.51 3.17 20.02
C VAL A 81 -7.09 1.91 20.68
N SER A 82 -8.37 1.61 20.42
CA SER A 82 -9.05 0.44 20.97
C SER A 82 -8.44 -0.89 20.51
N ALA A 83 -7.93 -0.97 19.28
CA ALA A 83 -7.19 -2.12 18.76
C ALA A 83 -5.76 -2.14 19.30
N PHE A 84 -5.10 -0.98 19.39
CA PHE A 84 -3.75 -0.84 19.91
C PHE A 84 -3.64 -1.37 21.34
N ARG A 85 -4.52 -0.95 22.25
CA ARG A 85 -4.55 -1.39 23.66
C ARG A 85 -4.75 -2.90 23.81
N LYS A 86 -5.47 -3.54 22.88
CA LYS A 86 -5.62 -5.01 22.86
C LYS A 86 -4.33 -5.71 22.41
N MET A 87 -3.56 -5.08 21.52
CA MET A 87 -2.29 -5.60 21.03
C MET A 87 -1.14 -5.36 22.02
N PHE A 88 -1.15 -4.22 22.70
CA PHE A 88 -0.13 -3.76 23.63
C PHE A 88 -0.76 -3.29 24.96
N PRO A 89 -1.19 -4.21 25.85
CA PRO A 89 -1.92 -3.84 27.06
C PRO A 89 -1.12 -3.01 28.07
N ALA A 90 0.20 -2.94 27.93
CA ALA A 90 1.10 -2.16 28.78
C ALA A 90 1.32 -0.73 28.29
N ASP A 91 0.74 -0.35 27.15
CA ASP A 91 0.95 0.93 26.49
C ASP A 91 -0.39 1.62 26.21
N ASP A 92 -0.45 2.93 26.42
CA ASP A 92 -1.66 3.72 26.25
C ASP A 92 -1.85 4.25 24.82
N GLY A 93 -0.89 3.99 23.92
CA GLY A 93 -0.90 4.45 22.54
C GLY A 93 -0.29 5.84 22.35
N GLU A 94 0.27 6.44 23.40
CA GLU A 94 0.97 7.72 23.31
C GLU A 94 2.37 7.59 22.71
N VAL A 95 2.91 6.37 22.61
CA VAL A 95 4.23 6.12 22.02
C VAL A 95 4.20 5.18 20.82
N VAL A 96 5.24 5.27 20.00
CA VAL A 96 5.48 4.31 18.93
C VAL A 96 6.14 3.08 19.55
N VAL A 97 5.48 1.93 19.44
CA VAL A 97 5.96 0.65 19.99
C VAL A 97 6.57 -0.19 18.87
N GLU A 98 7.74 -0.77 19.08
CA GLU A 98 8.39 -1.65 18.09
C GLU A 98 8.17 -3.12 18.48
N GLU A 99 7.93 -4.01 17.51
CA GLU A 99 7.93 -5.46 17.76
C GLU A 99 9.28 -5.90 18.36
N GLU A 100 9.27 -6.99 19.11
CA GLU A 100 10.51 -7.68 19.49
C GLU A 100 11.36 -7.94 18.24
N GLY A 101 12.60 -7.39 18.26
CA GLY A 101 13.51 -7.40 17.11
C GLY A 101 13.52 -6.12 16.27
N GLY A 102 12.73 -5.09 16.62
CA GLY A 102 12.79 -3.75 16.01
C GLY A 102 12.31 -3.70 14.56
N ALA A 103 11.65 -4.76 14.08
CA ALA A 103 11.33 -4.91 12.66
C ALA A 103 10.15 -4.02 12.22
N VAL A 104 9.09 -3.97 13.02
CA VAL A 104 7.86 -3.22 12.68
C VAL A 104 7.47 -2.32 13.84
N ALA A 105 7.20 -1.06 13.55
CA ALA A 105 6.67 -0.10 14.52
C ALA A 105 5.14 -0.10 14.50
N TYR A 106 4.53 0.32 15.61
CA TYR A 106 3.10 0.53 15.76
C TYR A 106 2.83 1.92 16.32
N ALA A 107 1.79 2.55 15.83
CA ALA A 107 1.26 3.79 16.36
C ALA A 107 -0.25 3.67 16.55
N ALA A 108 -0.80 4.36 17.54
CA ALA A 108 -2.23 4.50 17.70
C ALA A 108 -2.74 5.77 17.00
N TYR A 109 -3.97 5.73 16.52
CA TYR A 109 -4.75 6.92 16.17
C TYR A 109 -6.15 6.81 16.79
N SER A 110 -6.78 7.95 17.10
CA SER A 110 -8.15 7.94 17.63
C SER A 110 -9.14 7.96 16.48
N ASP A 111 -10.12 7.05 16.50
CA ASP A 111 -11.27 7.05 15.59
C ASP A 111 -12.51 7.71 16.22
N GLY A 112 -12.34 8.36 17.37
CA GLY A 112 -13.45 8.90 18.18
C GLY A 112 -14.13 7.86 19.07
N TYR A 113 -13.72 6.59 19.01
CA TYR A 113 -14.25 5.46 19.78
C TYR A 113 -13.10 4.67 20.41
N ASP A 114 -12.25 5.35 21.18
CA ASP A 114 -11.05 4.78 21.79
C ASP A 114 -11.34 3.66 22.82
N GLY A 115 -12.57 3.60 23.33
CA GLY A 115 -13.08 2.50 24.16
C GLY A 115 -13.48 1.24 23.37
N GLY A 116 -13.54 1.34 22.04
CA GLY A 116 -14.08 0.34 21.13
C GLY A 116 -15.51 0.67 20.70
N PHE A 117 -15.88 0.16 19.52
CA PHE A 117 -17.23 0.24 18.99
C PHE A 117 -18.11 -0.88 19.58
N ASP A 118 -19.26 -0.51 20.13
CA ASP A 118 -20.27 -1.42 20.66
C ASP A 118 -21.50 -1.47 19.74
N ARG A 119 -21.69 -2.62 19.08
CA ARG A 119 -22.80 -2.87 18.16
C ARG A 119 -24.19 -2.74 18.78
N ALA A 120 -24.32 -2.81 20.10
CA ALA A 120 -25.61 -2.73 20.78
C ALA A 120 -26.10 -1.29 20.96
N VAL A 121 -25.20 -0.31 20.95
CA VAL A 121 -25.51 1.09 21.32
C VAL A 121 -24.98 2.11 20.31
N ASP A 122 -23.95 1.77 19.54
CA ASP A 122 -23.29 2.70 18.64
C ASP A 122 -23.87 2.64 17.22
N ASP A 123 -24.07 3.82 16.64
CA ASP A 123 -24.51 3.99 15.27
C ASP A 123 -23.33 3.97 14.29
N HIS A 124 -23.44 3.15 13.23
CA HIS A 124 -22.38 2.99 12.24
C HIS A 124 -22.12 4.27 11.43
N THR A 125 -23.17 5.01 11.07
CA THR A 125 -23.03 6.25 10.29
C THR A 125 -22.26 7.30 11.08
N ARG A 126 -22.63 7.49 12.35
CA ARG A 126 -21.91 8.37 13.29
C ARG A 126 -20.48 7.90 13.51
N TYR A 127 -20.27 6.59 13.67
CA TYR A 127 -18.93 6.03 13.81
C TYR A 127 -18.04 6.37 12.62
N MET A 128 -18.52 6.18 11.39
CA MET A 128 -17.75 6.50 10.18
C MET A 128 -17.44 7.99 10.06
N ALA A 129 -18.39 8.87 10.43
CA ALA A 129 -18.14 10.31 10.47
C ALA A 129 -17.06 10.69 11.50
N GLN A 130 -17.06 10.09 12.69
CA GLN A 130 -16.01 10.28 13.70
C GLN A 130 -14.66 9.72 13.23
N LEU A 131 -14.66 8.52 12.66
CA LEU A 131 -13.48 7.89 12.11
C LEU A 131 -12.82 8.76 11.04
N SER A 132 -13.59 9.37 10.14
CA SER A 132 -13.05 10.31 9.15
C SER A 132 -12.52 11.59 9.80
N THR A 133 -13.28 12.24 10.67
CA THR A 133 -12.91 13.55 11.24
C THR A 133 -11.82 13.47 12.32
N VAL A 134 -12.03 12.64 13.35
CA VAL A 134 -11.08 12.45 14.45
C VAL A 134 -9.88 11.63 13.97
N GLY A 135 -10.11 10.62 13.13
CA GLY A 135 -9.04 9.82 12.54
C GLY A 135 -8.12 10.66 11.66
N ALA A 136 -8.66 11.50 10.77
CA ALA A 136 -7.83 12.39 9.95
C ALA A 136 -6.93 13.30 10.80
N ARG A 137 -7.51 13.92 11.83
CA ARG A 137 -6.78 14.81 12.74
C ARG A 137 -5.68 14.07 13.51
N THR A 138 -5.95 12.86 13.99
CA THR A 138 -4.98 12.13 14.82
C THR A 138 -3.91 11.42 13.98
N VAL A 139 -4.24 10.90 12.79
CA VAL A 139 -3.24 10.40 11.81
C VAL A 139 -2.32 11.53 11.33
N ALA A 140 -2.83 12.74 11.10
CA ALA A 140 -2.00 13.92 10.87
C ALA A 140 -1.00 14.18 12.01
N GLY A 141 -1.42 13.95 13.26
CA GLY A 141 -0.54 13.95 14.44
C GLY A 141 0.58 12.92 14.35
N VAL A 142 0.25 11.68 13.98
CA VAL A 142 1.23 10.59 13.78
C VAL A 142 2.25 10.96 12.70
N LEU A 143 1.79 11.50 11.55
CA LEU A 143 2.68 11.94 10.46
C LEU A 143 3.65 13.04 10.92
N ARG A 144 3.16 14.06 11.65
CA ARG A 144 4.00 15.13 12.19
C ARG A 144 5.01 14.62 13.19
N ARG A 145 4.60 13.71 14.08
CA ARG A 145 5.48 13.09 15.07
C ARG A 145 6.61 12.31 14.40
N LEU A 146 6.29 11.39 13.48
CA LEU A 146 7.27 10.59 12.77
C LEU A 146 8.28 11.46 12.00
N ARG A 147 7.81 12.55 11.40
CA ARG A 147 8.67 13.57 10.78
C ARG A 147 9.60 14.24 11.81
N GLY A 148 9.08 14.66 12.95
CA GLY A 148 9.86 15.28 14.03
C GLY A 148 10.92 14.37 14.63
N GLU A 149 10.68 13.06 14.64
CA GLU A 149 11.63 12.02 15.06
C GLU A 149 12.67 11.67 13.97
N GLY A 150 12.71 12.40 12.86
CA GLY A 150 13.64 12.12 11.75
C GLY A 150 13.27 10.88 10.94
N ARG A 151 12.02 10.40 11.05
CA ARG A 151 11.46 9.25 10.33
C ARG A 151 10.31 9.67 9.42
N PRO A 152 10.47 10.65 8.50
CA PRO A 152 9.37 11.13 7.67
C PRO A 152 8.77 9.99 6.85
N VAL A 153 7.45 9.93 6.80
CA VAL A 153 6.70 8.93 6.00
C VAL A 153 6.84 9.29 4.53
N THR A 154 7.27 8.32 3.72
CA THR A 154 7.42 8.47 2.27
C THR A 154 6.24 7.86 1.51
N CYS A 155 5.55 6.89 2.11
CA CYS A 155 4.36 6.27 1.55
C CYS A 155 3.29 6.02 2.62
N ALA A 156 2.08 6.50 2.41
CA ALA A 156 0.92 6.18 3.22
C ALA A 156 0.12 5.06 2.55
N VAL A 157 -0.19 4.01 3.30
CA VAL A 157 -0.99 2.89 2.88
C VAL A 157 -2.22 2.83 3.78
N TYR A 158 -3.41 2.63 3.23
CA TYR A 158 -4.62 2.50 4.04
C TYR A 158 -5.46 1.30 3.61
N THR A 159 -6.06 0.60 4.57
CA THR A 159 -7.03 -0.47 4.26
C THR A 159 -8.38 0.10 3.85
N LEU A 160 -9.33 -0.76 3.45
CA LEU A 160 -10.68 -0.36 3.03
C LEU A 160 -11.41 0.47 4.10
N LEU A 161 -12.39 1.27 3.66
CA LEU A 161 -13.21 2.19 4.48
C LEU A 161 -12.45 3.39 5.08
N LEU A 162 -11.26 3.72 4.55
CA LEU A 162 -10.45 4.84 4.99
C LEU A 162 -9.98 5.77 3.85
N PRO A 163 -10.82 6.10 2.84
CA PRO A 163 -10.36 6.91 1.70
C PRO A 163 -9.82 8.29 2.12
N TRP A 164 -10.29 8.83 3.25
CA TRP A 164 -9.80 10.08 3.84
C TRP A 164 -8.29 10.10 4.14
N VAL A 165 -7.64 8.95 4.35
CA VAL A 165 -6.20 8.87 4.62
C VAL A 165 -5.40 9.42 3.43
N ALA A 166 -5.92 9.28 2.22
CA ALA A 166 -5.25 9.78 1.03
C ALA A 166 -5.11 11.31 1.04
N GLY A 167 -6.17 12.03 1.42
CA GLY A 167 -6.15 13.49 1.57
C GLY A 167 -5.16 13.93 2.66
N VAL A 168 -5.26 13.31 3.84
CA VAL A 168 -4.37 13.62 4.98
C VAL A 168 -2.89 13.44 4.63
N ALA A 169 -2.57 12.34 3.94
CA ALA A 169 -1.20 12.07 3.51
C ALA A 169 -0.68 13.13 2.53
N ARG A 170 -1.49 13.54 1.56
CA ARG A 170 -1.14 14.60 0.58
C ARG A 170 -0.91 15.94 1.27
N ASP A 171 -1.81 16.34 2.18
CA ASP A 171 -1.69 17.59 2.95
C ASP A 171 -0.40 17.64 3.79
N HIS A 172 0.13 16.48 4.16
CA HIS A 172 1.37 16.34 4.92
C HIS A 172 2.59 16.03 4.05
N GLY A 173 2.49 16.20 2.74
CA GLY A 173 3.59 16.07 1.78
C GLY A 173 4.14 14.65 1.65
N VAL A 174 3.30 13.63 1.86
CA VAL A 174 3.68 12.23 1.62
C VAL A 174 3.70 11.97 0.12
N GLY A 175 4.83 11.47 -0.40
CA GLY A 175 5.09 11.36 -1.84
C GLY A 175 4.38 10.21 -2.56
N ALA A 176 3.77 9.27 -1.84
CA ALA A 176 3.00 8.19 -2.41
C ALA A 176 1.86 7.77 -1.48
N VAL A 177 0.70 7.44 -2.08
CA VAL A 177 -0.47 6.94 -1.36
C VAL A 177 -0.94 5.65 -2.01
N ALA A 178 -1.27 4.63 -1.23
CA ALA A 178 -1.85 3.39 -1.74
C ALA A 178 -3.04 2.91 -0.89
N VAL A 179 -4.07 2.37 -1.54
CA VAL A 179 -5.04 1.51 -0.87
C VAL A 179 -4.49 0.08 -0.83
N PHE A 180 -4.48 -0.54 0.35
CA PHE A 180 -4.21 -1.96 0.49
C PHE A 180 -5.50 -2.74 0.33
N TRP A 181 -5.67 -3.30 -0.87
CA TRP A 181 -6.85 -4.04 -1.25
C TRP A 181 -6.79 -5.48 -0.73
N ILE A 182 -7.55 -5.73 0.33
CA ILE A 182 -7.55 -7.01 1.08
C ILE A 182 -8.70 -7.96 0.67
N GLN A 183 -9.53 -7.56 -0.29
CA GLN A 183 -10.60 -8.38 -0.85
C GLN A 183 -10.15 -9.05 -2.16
N PRO A 184 -10.91 -10.02 -2.69
CA PRO A 184 -10.71 -10.51 -4.05
C PRO A 184 -10.70 -9.36 -5.06
N THR A 185 -9.90 -9.48 -6.10
CA THR A 185 -9.80 -8.46 -7.17
C THR A 185 -11.12 -8.37 -7.96
N THR A 186 -11.89 -9.46 -8.03
CA THR A 186 -13.24 -9.44 -8.62
C THR A 186 -14.16 -8.45 -7.91
N ALA A 187 -14.02 -8.30 -6.59
CA ALA A 187 -14.79 -7.32 -5.83
C ALA A 187 -14.39 -5.89 -6.19
N LEU A 188 -13.09 -5.61 -6.42
CA LEU A 188 -12.64 -4.30 -6.86
C LEU A 188 -13.24 -3.92 -8.21
N ALA A 189 -13.19 -4.85 -9.18
CA ALA A 189 -13.81 -4.67 -10.49
C ALA A 189 -15.32 -4.43 -10.36
N ALA A 190 -16.00 -5.21 -9.52
CA ALA A 190 -17.43 -5.09 -9.31
C ALA A 190 -17.80 -3.71 -8.73
N TYR A 191 -17.03 -3.21 -7.76
CA TYR A 191 -17.28 -1.89 -7.17
C TYR A 191 -17.02 -0.78 -8.17
N TYR A 192 -15.92 -0.86 -8.91
CA TYR A 192 -15.62 0.10 -9.97
C TYR A 192 -16.77 0.21 -10.97
N HIS A 193 -17.19 -0.91 -11.56
CA HIS A 193 -18.28 -0.90 -12.54
C HIS A 193 -19.62 -0.52 -11.94
N TYR A 194 -19.89 -0.90 -10.68
CA TYR A 194 -21.08 -0.45 -9.96
C TYR A 194 -21.15 1.08 -9.90
N PHE A 195 -20.08 1.75 -9.45
CA PHE A 195 -20.02 3.22 -9.32
C PHE A 195 -19.80 3.97 -10.65
N ARG A 196 -19.58 3.25 -11.76
CA ARG A 196 -19.35 3.81 -13.10
C ARG A 196 -20.40 3.39 -14.13
N GLY A 197 -21.60 3.03 -13.67
CA GLY A 197 -22.78 2.81 -14.53
C GLY A 197 -23.56 1.52 -14.24
N GLY A 198 -23.05 0.64 -13.39
CA GLY A 198 -23.69 -0.63 -13.03
C GLY A 198 -24.75 -0.53 -11.93
N ARG A 199 -24.80 0.58 -11.18
CA ARG A 199 -25.68 0.75 -10.01
C ARG A 199 -27.16 0.46 -10.32
N ASP A 200 -27.72 1.09 -11.34
CA ASP A 200 -29.15 0.97 -11.64
C ASP A 200 -29.54 -0.47 -11.98
N ALA A 201 -28.68 -1.19 -12.70
CA ALA A 201 -28.90 -2.61 -13.03
C ALA A 201 -28.87 -3.50 -11.79
N VAL A 202 -27.91 -3.28 -10.88
CA VAL A 202 -27.81 -4.05 -9.63
C VAL A 202 -29.00 -3.76 -8.72
N VAL A 203 -29.37 -2.49 -8.54
CA VAL A 203 -30.50 -2.09 -7.69
C VAL A 203 -31.83 -2.61 -8.24
N ALA A 204 -32.05 -2.52 -9.56
CA ALA A 204 -33.25 -3.06 -10.19
C ALA A 204 -33.36 -4.59 -10.02
N ALA A 205 -32.25 -5.32 -10.19
CA ALA A 205 -32.22 -6.76 -9.97
C ALA A 205 -32.45 -7.12 -8.50
N ALA A 206 -31.86 -6.38 -7.55
CA ALA A 206 -32.07 -6.57 -6.12
C ALA A 206 -33.53 -6.30 -5.71
N ALA A 207 -34.12 -5.22 -6.22
CA ALA A 207 -35.51 -4.83 -5.95
C ALA A 207 -36.54 -5.84 -6.46
N SER A 208 -36.18 -6.72 -7.41
CA SER A 208 -37.05 -7.80 -7.88
C SER A 208 -37.35 -8.86 -6.82
N GLY A 209 -36.51 -8.96 -5.78
CA GLY A 209 -36.58 -10.01 -4.76
C GLY A 209 -36.10 -11.39 -5.21
N ASP A 210 -35.74 -11.58 -6.48
CA ASP A 210 -35.15 -12.84 -6.96
C ASP A 210 -33.63 -12.83 -6.76
N ALA A 211 -33.18 -13.59 -5.75
CA ALA A 211 -31.76 -13.79 -5.46
C ALA A 211 -30.98 -14.47 -6.61
N SER A 212 -31.66 -15.02 -7.61
CA SER A 212 -31.09 -15.65 -8.81
C SER A 212 -31.01 -14.70 -10.00
N ALA A 213 -31.59 -13.50 -9.90
CA ALA A 213 -31.55 -12.52 -10.98
C ALA A 213 -30.10 -12.23 -11.36
N GLU A 214 -29.81 -12.24 -12.66
CA GLU A 214 -28.46 -12.05 -13.18
C GLU A 214 -28.22 -10.58 -13.53
N VAL A 215 -27.02 -10.10 -13.20
CA VAL A 215 -26.54 -8.75 -13.52
C VAL A 215 -25.20 -8.86 -14.23
N ASN A 216 -25.12 -8.24 -15.41
CA ASN A 216 -23.86 -8.11 -16.14
C ASN A 216 -23.03 -6.94 -15.58
N LEU A 217 -22.45 -7.14 -14.40
CA LEU A 217 -21.68 -6.10 -13.69
C LEU A 217 -20.21 -6.02 -14.14
N LEU A 218 -19.67 -7.12 -14.68
CA LEU A 218 -18.24 -7.27 -14.98
C LEU A 218 -18.05 -7.48 -16.49
N PRO A 219 -17.71 -6.44 -17.27
CA PRO A 219 -17.44 -6.58 -18.69
C PRO A 219 -16.37 -7.65 -18.96
N GLY A 220 -16.67 -8.58 -19.86
CA GLY A 220 -15.78 -9.69 -20.22
C GLY A 220 -15.80 -10.90 -19.29
N LEU A 221 -16.64 -10.87 -18.24
CA LEU A 221 -16.89 -12.01 -17.35
C LEU A 221 -18.37 -12.44 -17.43
N PRO A 222 -18.70 -13.70 -17.05
CA PRO A 222 -20.09 -14.13 -16.97
C PRO A 222 -20.93 -13.26 -16.02
N PRO A 223 -22.24 -13.11 -16.27
CA PRO A 223 -23.13 -12.42 -15.34
C PRO A 223 -23.06 -12.99 -13.93
N LEU A 224 -23.18 -12.10 -12.93
CA LEU A 224 -23.26 -12.48 -11.52
C LEU A 224 -24.72 -12.53 -11.10
N ARG A 225 -25.10 -13.47 -10.22
CA ARG A 225 -26.42 -13.42 -9.58
C ARG A 225 -26.40 -12.40 -8.46
N VAL A 226 -27.55 -11.80 -8.15
CA VAL A 226 -27.67 -10.86 -7.00
C VAL A 226 -27.08 -11.45 -5.72
N ARG A 227 -27.33 -12.74 -5.43
CA ARG A 227 -26.77 -13.44 -4.25
C ARG A 227 -25.24 -13.58 -4.24
N ASP A 228 -24.60 -13.47 -5.40
CA ASP A 228 -23.15 -13.65 -5.58
C ASP A 228 -22.40 -12.29 -5.56
N ILE A 229 -23.14 -11.18 -5.54
CA ILE A 229 -22.61 -9.82 -5.45
C ILE A 229 -22.48 -9.42 -3.96
N PRO A 230 -21.47 -8.64 -3.55
CA PRO A 230 -21.38 -8.12 -2.20
C PRO A 230 -22.67 -7.39 -1.80
N SER A 231 -23.29 -7.85 -0.71
CA SER A 231 -24.67 -7.49 -0.33
C SER A 231 -24.91 -5.99 -0.21
N PHE A 232 -23.89 -5.22 0.19
CA PHE A 232 -24.00 -3.76 0.31
C PHE A 232 -24.25 -3.06 -1.04
N LEU A 233 -23.87 -3.67 -2.17
CA LEU A 233 -24.20 -3.16 -3.52
C LEU A 233 -25.67 -3.40 -3.88
N ALA A 234 -26.31 -4.38 -3.23
CA ALA A 234 -27.71 -4.73 -3.44
C ALA A 234 -28.65 -4.05 -2.43
N ILE A 235 -28.16 -3.06 -1.66
CA ILE A 235 -28.99 -2.28 -0.74
C ILE A 235 -29.98 -1.44 -1.56
N THR A 236 -31.27 -1.61 -1.27
CA THR A 236 -32.37 -0.86 -1.89
C THR A 236 -33.08 0.09 -0.93
N SER A 237 -32.63 0.14 0.34
CA SER A 237 -33.21 0.99 1.39
C SER A 237 -32.14 1.89 1.97
N ASP A 238 -32.42 3.19 2.04
CA ASP A 238 -31.51 4.16 2.66
C ASP A 238 -31.39 3.98 4.18
N ASP A 239 -32.35 3.28 4.79
CA ASP A 239 -32.34 2.93 6.23
C ASP A 239 -31.49 1.68 6.55
N ASP A 240 -30.83 1.07 5.56
CA ASP A 240 -29.97 -0.09 5.80
C ASP A 240 -28.74 0.30 6.65
N PRO A 241 -28.44 -0.44 7.73
CA PRO A 241 -27.32 -0.10 8.64
C PRO A 241 -25.94 -0.17 7.97
N PHE A 242 -25.83 -0.75 6.77
CA PHE A 242 -24.62 -0.80 5.97
C PHE A 242 -24.62 0.16 4.78
N ALA A 243 -25.61 1.05 4.64
CA ALA A 243 -25.66 2.05 3.58
C ALA A 243 -24.41 2.95 3.55
N PHE A 244 -23.79 3.21 4.71
CA PHE A 244 -22.54 3.95 4.80
C PHE A 244 -21.41 3.34 3.95
N VAL A 245 -21.39 2.01 3.78
CA VAL A 245 -20.35 1.30 3.02
C VAL A 245 -20.35 1.73 1.56
N LEU A 246 -21.52 2.02 0.99
CA LEU A 246 -21.65 2.53 -0.37
C LEU A 246 -20.93 3.88 -0.53
N SER A 247 -21.12 4.80 0.42
CA SER A 247 -20.48 6.12 0.40
C SER A 247 -18.96 6.03 0.47
N GLU A 248 -18.42 5.15 1.34
CA GLU A 248 -16.97 4.97 1.48
C GLU A 248 -16.33 4.36 0.24
N PHE A 249 -17.00 3.39 -0.42
CA PHE A 249 -16.48 2.84 -1.66
C PHE A 249 -16.65 3.78 -2.85
N ALA A 250 -17.70 4.59 -2.91
CA ALA A 250 -17.83 5.65 -3.91
C ALA A 250 -16.63 6.62 -3.82
N GLU A 251 -16.34 7.11 -2.61
CA GLU A 251 -15.22 8.02 -2.37
C GLU A 251 -13.86 7.35 -2.62
N LEU A 252 -13.73 6.04 -2.35
CA LEU A 252 -12.54 5.28 -2.74
C LEU A 252 -12.34 5.27 -4.25
N ILE A 253 -13.38 4.94 -5.04
CA ILE A 253 -13.26 4.91 -6.50
C ILE A 253 -12.90 6.31 -7.04
N ASP A 254 -13.54 7.36 -6.52
CA ASP A 254 -13.20 8.73 -6.89
C ASP A 254 -11.73 9.07 -6.55
N THR A 255 -11.26 8.65 -5.38
CA THR A 255 -9.86 8.84 -4.94
C THR A 255 -8.84 8.10 -5.81
N LEU A 256 -9.21 6.96 -6.38
CA LEU A 256 -8.35 6.21 -7.32
C LEU A 256 -8.23 6.94 -8.67
N GLU A 257 -9.29 7.60 -9.12
CA GLU A 257 -9.30 8.29 -10.42
C GLU A 257 -8.65 9.69 -10.38
N ARG A 258 -8.77 10.43 -9.28
CA ARG A 258 -8.28 11.82 -9.14
C ARG A 258 -6.79 11.99 -9.51
N GLY A 259 -5.95 11.02 -9.18
CA GLY A 259 -4.51 11.10 -9.46
C GLY A 259 -4.03 10.48 -10.79
N GLY A 260 -4.95 10.03 -11.65
CA GLY A 260 -4.63 9.46 -12.98
C GLY A 260 -4.76 10.45 -14.15
N GLY A 261 -5.41 11.60 -13.94
CA GLY A 261 -5.97 12.45 -15.01
C GLY A 261 -5.23 13.75 -15.33
N GLY A 262 -3.92 13.85 -15.10
CA GLY A 262 -3.12 15.02 -15.55
C GLY A 262 -3.27 16.32 -14.73
N GLY A 263 -4.02 16.32 -13.63
CA GLY A 263 -4.27 17.48 -12.75
C GLY A 263 -3.17 17.83 -11.76
N GLY A 264 -1.98 17.25 -11.87
CA GLY A 264 -0.85 17.51 -10.97
C GLY A 264 -0.91 16.84 -9.59
N GLU A 265 -2.03 16.21 -9.23
CA GLU A 265 -2.14 15.36 -8.04
C GLU A 265 -1.42 14.03 -8.22
N LEU A 266 -0.77 13.56 -7.16
CA LEU A 266 -0.11 12.25 -7.14
C LEU A 266 -1.15 11.11 -7.20
N PRO A 267 -0.92 10.08 -8.03
CA PRO A 267 -1.79 8.91 -8.12
C PRO A 267 -1.94 8.20 -6.79
N THR A 268 -3.15 7.68 -6.54
CA THR A 268 -3.41 6.69 -5.50
C THR A 268 -3.20 5.30 -6.11
N TYR A 269 -2.28 4.51 -5.56
CA TYR A 269 -2.01 3.16 -6.04
C TYR A 269 -2.95 2.14 -5.40
N VAL A 270 -3.16 1.00 -6.08
CA VAL A 270 -3.81 -0.17 -5.50
C VAL A 270 -2.75 -1.24 -5.25
N LEU A 271 -2.58 -1.63 -3.99
CA LEU A 271 -1.79 -2.79 -3.60
C LEU A 271 -2.74 -3.95 -3.31
N ALA A 272 -2.97 -4.81 -4.29
CA ALA A 272 -3.85 -5.96 -4.13
C ALA A 272 -3.15 -7.10 -3.38
N ASN A 273 -3.76 -7.54 -2.28
CA ASN A 273 -3.34 -8.70 -1.50
C ASN A 273 -3.80 -10.00 -2.19
N THR A 274 -3.32 -10.20 -3.40
CA THR A 274 -3.62 -11.34 -4.25
C THR A 274 -2.34 -11.82 -4.94
N PHE A 275 -2.46 -12.77 -5.86
CA PHE A 275 -1.39 -13.16 -6.75
C PHE A 275 -1.95 -13.46 -8.13
N ASP A 276 -1.17 -13.08 -9.15
CA ASP A 276 -1.61 -13.02 -10.55
C ASP A 276 -2.22 -14.33 -11.08
N ALA A 277 -1.70 -15.47 -10.61
CA ALA A 277 -2.22 -16.76 -11.01
C ALA A 277 -3.68 -16.95 -10.59
N MET A 278 -4.13 -16.51 -9.42
CA MET A 278 -5.50 -16.78 -8.95
C MET A 278 -6.55 -15.92 -9.65
N GLU A 279 -6.20 -14.67 -9.96
CA GLU A 279 -7.18 -13.64 -10.29
C GLU A 279 -6.86 -12.92 -11.60
N ARG A 280 -6.16 -13.58 -12.54
CA ARG A 280 -5.77 -12.99 -13.82
C ARG A 280 -6.92 -12.24 -14.51
N ASP A 281 -8.09 -12.86 -14.59
CA ASP A 281 -9.24 -12.33 -15.32
C ASP A 281 -9.83 -11.11 -14.62
N ALA A 282 -9.81 -11.11 -13.29
CA ALA A 282 -10.26 -10.00 -12.47
C ALA A 282 -9.23 -8.85 -12.47
N LEU A 283 -7.94 -9.17 -12.37
CA LEU A 283 -6.84 -8.22 -12.52
C LEU A 283 -6.82 -7.60 -13.90
N ALA A 284 -7.20 -8.35 -14.93
CA ALA A 284 -7.40 -7.85 -16.27
C ALA A 284 -8.64 -6.98 -16.42
N CYS A 285 -9.71 -7.24 -15.67
CA CYS A 285 -10.90 -6.40 -15.62
C CYS A 285 -10.62 -5.07 -14.91
N VAL A 286 -9.97 -5.12 -13.74
CA VAL A 286 -9.46 -3.93 -13.02
C VAL A 286 -8.43 -3.21 -13.88
N GLY A 287 -7.50 -3.97 -14.47
CA GLY A 287 -6.51 -3.52 -15.43
C GLY A 287 -7.19 -2.76 -16.53
N ALA A 288 -8.10 -3.37 -17.30
CA ALA A 288 -8.84 -2.75 -18.39
C ALA A 288 -9.67 -1.52 -18.00
N ALA A 289 -10.35 -1.58 -16.85
CA ALA A 289 -11.01 -0.44 -16.22
C ALA A 289 -10.02 0.70 -15.87
N MET A 290 -8.74 0.38 -15.70
CA MET A 290 -7.61 1.27 -15.43
C MET A 290 -6.55 1.25 -16.59
N SER A 291 -6.93 0.78 -17.82
CA SER A 291 -6.16 0.43 -19.06
C SER A 291 -6.03 -1.07 -19.51
N GLU A 292 -6.46 -1.36 -20.76
CA GLU A 292 -6.77 -2.67 -21.40
C GLU A 292 -5.79 -3.87 -21.20
N ALA A 293 -6.32 -5.05 -20.78
CA ALA A 293 -6.30 -6.34 -21.52
C ALA A 293 -6.50 -7.58 -20.62
N VAL A 294 -7.07 -8.65 -21.22
CA VAL A 294 -7.95 -9.73 -20.69
C VAL A 294 -7.28 -11.10 -20.30
N ALA A 295 -8.02 -11.82 -19.44
CA ALA A 295 -8.09 -13.21 -18.95
C ALA A 295 -7.40 -14.47 -19.58
N GLY A 296 -7.23 -15.51 -18.71
CA GLY A 296 -7.52 -16.93 -19.01
C GLY A 296 -6.55 -18.01 -18.46
N ARG A 297 -7.03 -18.93 -17.57
CA ARG A 297 -6.68 -20.39 -17.36
C ARG A 297 -6.72 -20.96 -15.92
N ALA A 298 -7.90 -21.35 -15.41
CA ALA A 298 -8.12 -21.78 -14.02
C ALA A 298 -7.33 -22.97 -13.41
N ALA A 299 -6.75 -23.87 -14.21
CA ALA A 299 -6.13 -25.10 -13.69
C ALA A 299 -4.60 -25.04 -13.53
N ALA A 300 -3.89 -24.16 -14.25
CA ALA A 300 -2.45 -23.97 -14.11
C ALA A 300 -2.08 -23.20 -12.82
N TRP A 301 -3.07 -22.53 -12.24
CA TRP A 301 -2.90 -21.49 -11.25
C TRP A 301 -2.50 -21.95 -9.85
N ARG A 302 -2.71 -23.23 -9.51
CA ARG A 302 -2.37 -23.74 -8.18
C ARG A 302 -0.86 -23.87 -7.96
N GLU A 303 -0.12 -24.26 -8.99
CA GLU A 303 1.35 -24.34 -8.92
C GLU A 303 1.98 -22.96 -9.13
N GLU A 304 1.42 -22.14 -10.03
CA GLU A 304 1.84 -20.74 -10.18
C GLU A 304 1.58 -19.91 -8.91
N ALA A 305 0.49 -20.15 -8.18
CA ALA A 305 0.20 -19.58 -6.86
C ALA A 305 1.32 -19.85 -5.88
N ARG A 306 1.72 -21.12 -5.79
CA ARG A 306 2.74 -21.61 -4.87
C ARG A 306 4.10 -20.98 -5.19
N VAL A 307 4.42 -20.84 -6.48
CA VAL A 307 5.63 -20.16 -6.97
C VAL A 307 5.56 -18.64 -6.75
N ALA A 308 4.39 -18.03 -6.87
CA ALA A 308 4.21 -16.59 -6.71
C ALA A 308 4.41 -16.10 -5.27
N VAL A 309 4.00 -16.90 -4.27
CA VAL A 309 4.16 -16.59 -2.83
C VAL A 309 5.48 -17.08 -2.23
N ALA A 310 6.22 -17.93 -2.95
CA ALA A 310 7.55 -18.38 -2.52
C ALA A 310 8.54 -17.21 -2.46
N ARG A 311 9.64 -17.40 -1.72
CA ARG A 311 10.74 -16.42 -1.65
C ARG A 311 11.31 -16.17 -3.06
N GLY A 312 11.40 -14.91 -3.46
CA GLY A 312 11.76 -14.47 -4.81
C GLY A 312 10.64 -14.58 -5.86
N GLY A 313 9.44 -15.02 -5.44
CA GLY A 313 8.24 -15.15 -6.28
C GLY A 313 7.66 -13.81 -6.72
N ALA A 314 6.64 -13.85 -7.57
CA ALA A 314 6.01 -12.65 -8.14
C ALA A 314 5.54 -11.65 -7.07
N SER A 315 5.05 -12.14 -5.94
CA SER A 315 4.61 -11.28 -4.84
C SER A 315 5.76 -10.45 -4.24
N GLU A 316 6.96 -11.05 -4.06
CA GLU A 316 8.14 -10.33 -3.56
C GLU A 316 8.75 -9.41 -4.62
N ARG A 317 8.69 -9.81 -5.90
CA ARG A 317 9.15 -8.98 -7.02
C ARG A 317 8.28 -7.74 -7.22
N ASN A 318 6.96 -7.89 -7.21
CA ASN A 318 6.01 -6.78 -7.36
C ASN A 318 6.15 -5.80 -6.18
N LEU A 319 6.33 -6.32 -4.96
CA LEU A 319 6.61 -5.49 -3.79
C LEU A 319 7.95 -4.74 -3.94
N SER A 320 9.00 -5.43 -4.38
CA SER A 320 10.31 -4.83 -4.61
C SER A 320 10.29 -3.77 -5.71
N GLU A 321 9.53 -4.01 -6.78
CA GLU A 321 9.33 -3.05 -7.87
C GLU A 321 8.57 -1.81 -7.38
N PHE A 322 7.48 -2.02 -6.63
CA PHE A 322 6.73 -0.94 -5.99
C PHE A 322 7.65 -0.07 -5.11
N VAL A 323 8.48 -0.67 -4.25
CA VAL A 323 9.45 0.07 -3.44
C VAL A 323 10.47 0.80 -4.33
N ARG A 324 11.05 0.15 -5.34
CA ARG A 324 12.05 0.76 -6.23
C ARG A 324 11.53 1.94 -7.03
N ARG A 325 10.26 1.92 -7.41
CA ARG A 325 9.65 2.96 -8.26
C ARG A 325 9.43 4.28 -7.51
N PHE A 326 9.32 4.24 -6.19
CA PHE A 326 8.86 5.39 -5.38
C PHE A 326 9.75 5.76 -4.19
N VAL A 327 10.90 5.11 -4.07
CA VAL A 327 11.93 5.44 -3.06
C VAL A 327 13.15 5.99 -3.80
N PRO A 328 13.47 7.29 -3.66
CA PRO A 328 14.64 7.88 -4.32
C PRO A 328 15.94 7.16 -3.90
N LYS A 329 16.88 7.04 -4.85
CA LYS A 329 18.23 6.48 -4.60
C LYS A 329 19.14 7.42 -3.81
#